data_AF-A0A165IU50-F1
#
_entry.id   AF-A0A165IU50-F1
#
_cell.length_a   1.000
_cell.length_b   1.000
_cell.length_c   1.000
_cell.angle_alpha   90.00
_cell.angle_beta   90.00
_cell.angle_gamma   90.00
#
_symmetry.space_group_name_H-M   'P 1'
#
loop_
_entity.id
_entity.type
_entity.pdbx_description
1 polymer ?
#
loop_
_entity_poly.entity_id
_entity_poly.type
_entity_poly.pdbx_seq_one_letter_code
_entity_poly.pdbx_strand_id
1 'polypeptide(L)'
;EYVTVYTDGSCTKLEVARERAGAGICWGLGCRRNSSARVPGRQTSNRAELYAALLAVTDADPDRALRLYTDSQNTIRMCCHWAPTYAMTGWDCANADLVVPLVWALKRRRALTRFEWVEGHSGNALNDEADRLAKE
;
A
#
# COMPACT_ATOMS: atom_id res chain seq x y z
N GLU A 1 15.08 -13.07 -9.21
CA GLU A 1 14.06 -12.30 -9.95
C GLU A 1 13.03 -11.75 -8.96
N TYR A 2 12.49 -10.55 -9.20
CA TYR A 2 11.49 -9.94 -8.31
C TYR A 2 10.07 -10.30 -8.77
N VAL A 3 9.18 -10.55 -7.81
CA VAL A 3 7.73 -10.44 -8.02
C VAL A 3 7.37 -8.96 -7.95
N THR A 4 6.63 -8.47 -8.92
CA THR A 4 6.22 -7.06 -8.99
C THR A 4 4.77 -6.91 -8.56
N VAL A 5 4.48 -5.84 -7.81
CA VAL A 5 3.12 -5.43 -7.42
C VAL A 5 3.01 -3.91 -7.46
N TYR A 6 1.85 -3.42 -7.86
CA TYR A 6 1.48 -2.01 -7.82
C TYR A 6 0.36 -1.83 -6.79
N THR A 7 0.44 -0.78 -5.99
CA THR A 7 -0.54 -0.47 -4.95
C THR A 7 -0.93 1.00 -5.00
N ASP A 8 -2.21 1.27 -4.78
CA ASP A 8 -2.78 2.62 -4.74
C ASP A 8 -3.88 2.69 -3.66
N GLY A 9 -4.06 3.85 -3.06
CA GLY A 9 -5.06 4.16 -2.05
C GLY A 9 -5.90 5.38 -2.40
N SER A 10 -7.17 5.15 -2.71
CA SER A 10 -8.10 6.23 -3.03
C SER A 10 -8.97 6.61 -1.84
N CYS A 11 -9.34 7.89 -1.74
CA CYS A 11 -10.36 8.35 -0.81
C CYS A 11 -11.25 9.40 -1.48
N THR A 12 -12.52 9.07 -1.66
CA THR A 12 -13.50 9.94 -2.31
C THR A 12 -14.36 10.64 -1.27
N LYS A 13 -14.48 11.97 -1.41
CA LYS A 13 -15.49 12.77 -0.70
C LYS A 13 -16.64 13.03 -1.66
N LEU A 14 -17.79 12.43 -1.40
CA LEU A 14 -19.02 12.80 -2.10
C LEU A 14 -19.74 13.84 -1.24
N GLU A 15 -20.22 14.94 -1.83
CA GLU A 15 -20.83 16.07 -1.11
C GLU A 15 -21.98 15.68 -0.16
N VAL A 16 -22.62 14.55 -0.42
CA VAL A 16 -23.79 14.02 0.30
C VAL A 16 -23.53 12.72 1.06
N ALA A 17 -22.33 12.13 0.98
CA ALA A 17 -22.04 10.84 1.62
C ALA A 17 -20.80 10.89 2.52
N ARG A 18 -20.76 9.96 3.49
CA ARG A 18 -19.55 9.73 4.29
C ARG A 18 -18.38 9.39 3.36
N GLU A 19 -17.21 9.94 3.69
CA GLU A 19 -15.94 9.63 3.01
C GLU A 19 -15.77 8.12 2.86
N ARG A 20 -15.27 7.67 1.71
CA ARG A 20 -15.00 6.26 1.43
C ARG A 20 -13.58 6.12 0.93
N ALA A 21 -12.83 5.23 1.55
CA ALA A 21 -11.47 4.91 1.15
C ALA A 21 -11.35 3.45 0.74
N GLY A 22 -10.64 3.21 -0.36
CA GLY A 22 -10.40 1.90 -0.93
C GLY A 22 -8.92 1.71 -1.23
N ALA A 23 -8.46 0.47 -1.14
CA ALA A 23 -7.09 0.05 -1.42
C ALA A 23 -7.10 -0.87 -2.65
N GLY A 24 -6.23 -0.61 -3.62
CA GLY A 24 -6.06 -1.41 -4.83
C GLY A 24 -4.71 -2.11 -4.86
N ILE A 25 -4.71 -3.38 -5.25
CA ILE A 25 -3.51 -4.21 -5.38
C ILE A 25 -3.50 -4.85 -6.76
N CYS A 26 -2.51 -4.50 -7.58
CA CYS A 26 -2.34 -4.98 -8.96
C CYS A 26 -1.04 -5.79 -9.09
N TRP A 27 -1.17 -7.09 -9.36
CA TRP A 27 -0.06 -8.01 -9.64
C TRP A 27 0.23 -8.14 -11.14
N GLY A 28 -0.57 -7.50 -11.99
CA GLY A 28 -0.53 -7.59 -13.45
C GLY A 28 -1.90 -7.37 -14.07
N LEU A 29 -1.96 -6.91 -15.32
CA LEU A 29 -3.24 -6.73 -16.02
C LEU A 29 -3.97 -8.07 -16.18
N GLY A 30 -5.24 -8.11 -15.77
CA GLY A 30 -6.06 -9.34 -15.81
C GLY A 30 -5.62 -10.45 -14.85
N CYS A 31 -4.68 -10.18 -13.95
CA CYS A 31 -4.21 -11.16 -12.98
C CYS A 31 -5.30 -11.46 -11.94
N ARG A 32 -5.62 -12.73 -11.73
CA ARG A 32 -6.64 -13.17 -10.75
C ARG A 32 -6.31 -12.82 -9.30
N ARG A 33 -5.05 -12.46 -9.01
CA ARG A 33 -4.60 -12.02 -7.69
C ARG A 33 -4.89 -10.53 -7.45
N ASN A 34 -5.26 -9.78 -8.49
CA ASN A 34 -5.66 -8.39 -8.32
C ASN A 34 -6.84 -8.32 -7.37
N SER A 35 -6.82 -7.34 -6.48
CA SER A 35 -7.85 -7.21 -5.46
C SER A 35 -8.05 -5.75 -5.08
N SER A 36 -9.27 -5.47 -4.62
CA SER A 36 -9.66 -4.24 -3.97
C SER A 36 -10.14 -4.53 -2.56
N ALA A 37 -9.95 -3.58 -1.64
CA ALA A 37 -10.42 -3.72 -0.28
C ALA A 37 -10.89 -2.38 0.29
N ARG A 38 -12.01 -2.40 1.01
CA ARG A 38 -12.46 -1.25 1.79
C ARG A 38 -11.50 -1.01 2.95
N VAL A 39 -11.05 0.24 3.09
CA VAL A 39 -10.12 0.62 4.16
C VAL A 39 -10.86 0.66 5.50
N PRO A 40 -10.42 -0.10 6.52
CA PRO A 40 -11.02 -0.04 7.85
C PRO A 40 -10.67 1.27 8.56
N GLY A 41 -11.49 1.73 9.51
CA GLY A 41 -11.17 2.92 10.33
C GLY A 41 -11.38 4.26 9.61
N ARG A 42 -10.51 5.24 9.86
CA ARG A 42 -10.66 6.61 9.32
C ARG A 42 -10.48 6.62 7.79
N GLN A 43 -11.39 7.24 7.06
CA GLN A 43 -11.36 7.21 5.60
C GLN A 43 -10.48 8.36 5.08
N THR A 44 -9.22 8.07 4.74
CA THR A 44 -8.25 9.04 4.19
C THR A 44 -7.34 8.37 3.16
N SER A 45 -6.83 9.14 2.19
CA SER A 45 -5.92 8.60 1.15
C SER A 45 -4.65 8.01 1.76
N ASN A 46 -3.96 8.74 2.65
CA ASN A 46 -2.76 8.21 3.31
C ASN A 46 -2.97 6.87 4.03
N ARG A 47 -4.16 6.66 4.62
CA ARG A 47 -4.48 5.39 5.27
C ARG A 47 -4.76 4.30 4.23
N ALA A 48 -5.44 4.64 3.14
CA ALA A 48 -5.68 3.74 2.03
C ALA A 48 -4.38 3.23 1.42
N GLU A 49 -3.41 4.13 1.21
CA GLU A 49 -2.08 3.80 0.69
C GLU A 49 -1.32 2.81 1.59
N LEU A 50 -1.31 3.08 2.90
CA LEU A 50 -0.68 2.18 3.88
C LEU A 50 -1.39 0.82 3.92
N TYR A 51 -2.71 0.81 3.78
CA TYR A 51 -3.50 -0.43 3.78
C TYR A 51 -3.24 -1.25 2.52
N ALA A 52 -3.17 -0.63 1.34
CA ALA A 52 -2.83 -1.29 0.09
C ALA A 52 -1.44 -1.96 0.17
N ALA A 53 -0.44 -1.23 0.69
CA ALA A 53 0.89 -1.78 0.91
C ALA A 53 0.89 -2.95 1.91
N LEU A 54 0.13 -2.84 3.01
CA LEU A 54 -0.02 -3.93 4.00
C LEU A 54 -0.60 -5.20 3.36
N LEU A 55 -1.67 -5.07 2.59
CA LEU A 55 -2.31 -6.20 1.91
C LEU A 55 -1.35 -6.85 0.91
N ALA A 56 -0.68 -6.06 0.07
CA ALA A 56 0.27 -6.57 -0.91
C ALA A 56 1.46 -7.30 -0.27
N VAL A 57 2.04 -6.75 0.79
CA VAL A 57 3.17 -7.36 1.51
C VAL A 57 2.76 -8.65 2.21
N THR A 58 1.53 -8.70 2.73
CA THR A 58 0.99 -9.88 3.43
C THR A 58 0.64 -11.02 2.47
N ASP A 59 0.12 -10.71 1.27
CA ASP A 59 -0.20 -11.69 0.23
C ASP A 59 1.04 -12.16 -0.56
N ALA A 60 2.10 -11.36 -0.61
CA ALA A 60 3.35 -11.73 -1.27
C ALA A 60 4.02 -12.94 -0.61
N ASP A 61 4.42 -13.93 -1.42
CA ASP A 61 5.27 -15.04 -0.97
C ASP A 61 6.52 -14.50 -0.21
N PRO A 62 6.72 -14.86 1.07
CA PRO A 62 7.82 -14.33 1.89
C PRO A 62 9.21 -14.78 1.42
N ASP A 63 9.32 -15.81 0.58
CA ASP A 63 10.58 -16.32 0.04
C ASP A 63 11.02 -15.68 -1.27
N ARG A 64 10.14 -14.90 -1.91
CA ARG A 64 10.44 -14.26 -3.20
C ARG A 64 10.70 -12.79 -3.01
N ALA A 65 11.71 -12.27 -3.70
CA ALA A 65 12.00 -10.85 -3.67
C ALA A 65 10.79 -10.07 -4.20
N LEU A 66 10.34 -9.03 -3.50
CA LEU A 66 9.16 -8.25 -3.84
C LEU A 66 9.58 -6.85 -4.30
N ARG A 67 9.05 -6.40 -5.42
CA ARG A 67 9.15 -5.01 -5.86
C ARG A 67 7.75 -4.39 -5.81
N LEU A 68 7.57 -3.44 -4.89
CA LEU A 68 6.31 -2.77 -4.65
C LEU A 68 6.39 -1.36 -5.20
N TYR A 69 5.54 -1.08 -6.20
CA TYR A 69 5.34 0.24 -6.77
C TYR A 69 4.16 0.94 -6.10
N THR A 70 4.34 2.19 -5.72
CA THR A 70 3.30 3.07 -5.17
C THR A 70 3.61 4.51 -5.55
N ASP A 71 2.60 5.32 -5.79
CA ASP A 71 2.74 6.76 -5.99
C ASP A 71 2.79 7.54 -4.66
N SER A 72 2.50 6.87 -3.54
CA SER A 72 2.57 7.43 -2.20
C SER A 72 3.99 7.48 -1.65
N GLN A 73 4.61 8.65 -1.82
CA GLN A 73 5.88 8.97 -1.14
C GLN A 73 5.76 8.84 0.39
N ASN A 74 4.58 9.08 0.97
CA ASN A 74 4.35 8.95 2.40
C ASN A 74 4.48 7.49 2.85
N THR A 75 3.93 6.53 2.10
CA THR A 75 4.08 5.10 2.38
C THR A 75 5.54 4.67 2.33
N ILE A 76 6.26 5.10 1.29
CA ILE A 76 7.69 4.80 1.14
C ILE A 76 8.49 5.40 2.30
N ARG A 77 8.28 6.68 2.63
CA ARG A 77 8.99 7.34 3.74
C ARG A 77 8.68 6.70 5.09
N MET A 78 7.41 6.34 5.32
CA MET A 78 7.01 5.64 6.54
C MET A 78 7.78 4.34 6.71
N CYS A 79 7.82 3.49 5.68
CA CYS A 79 8.46 2.17 5.75
C CYS A 79 10.00 2.24 5.76
N CYS A 80 10.59 3.12 4.93
CA CYS A 80 12.03 3.13 4.67
C CYS A 80 12.81 4.09 5.58
N HIS A 81 12.17 5.11 6.16
CA HIS A 81 12.87 6.17 6.89
C HIS A 81 12.32 6.41 8.30
N TRP A 82 11.00 6.41 8.49
CA TRP A 82 10.41 6.82 9.77
C TRP A 82 10.14 5.66 10.73
N ALA A 83 9.89 4.46 10.21
CA ALA A 83 9.61 3.28 11.03
C ALA A 83 10.65 3.00 12.14
N PRO A 84 11.97 3.13 11.93
CA PRO A 84 12.95 2.92 13.00
C PRO A 84 12.77 3.90 14.16
N THR A 85 12.57 5.18 13.87
CA THR A 85 12.35 6.22 14.89
C THR A 85 11.05 5.97 15.65
N TYR A 86 9.95 5.68 14.94
CA TYR A 86 8.67 5.40 15.59
C TYR A 86 8.70 4.11 16.43
N ALA A 87 9.47 3.10 16.02
CA ALA A 87 9.66 1.90 16.84
C ALA A 87 10.33 2.21 18.18
N MET A 88 11.23 3.22 18.23
CA MET A 88 11.88 3.66 19.47
C MET A 88 10.95 4.49 20.37
N THR A 89 9.97 5.18 19.80
CA THR A 89 9.02 6.04 20.53
C THR A 89 7.67 5.37 20.81
N GLY A 90 7.60 4.03 20.72
CA GLY A 90 6.38 3.28 21.03
C GLY A 90 5.27 3.39 19.97
N TRP A 91 5.62 3.69 18.73
CA TRP A 91 4.70 3.86 17.59
C TRP A 91 3.72 5.02 17.72
N ASP A 92 4.16 6.12 18.33
CA ASP A 92 3.41 7.37 18.35
C ASP A 92 3.42 8.05 16.96
N CYS A 93 2.55 7.56 16.07
CA CYS A 93 2.37 8.09 14.73
C CYS A 93 0.93 7.92 14.20
N ALA A 94 0.58 8.71 13.19
CA ALA A 94 -0.70 8.56 12.51
C ALA A 94 -0.80 7.18 11.83
N ASN A 95 -1.97 6.54 11.96
CA ASN A 95 -2.24 5.20 11.43
C ASN A 95 -1.28 4.12 11.96
N ALA A 96 -0.79 4.25 13.19
CA ALA A 96 0.05 3.24 13.84
C ALA A 96 -0.54 1.82 13.75
N ASP A 97 -1.87 1.71 13.80
CA ASP A 97 -2.60 0.45 13.65
C ASP A 97 -2.42 -0.25 12.29
N LEU A 98 -2.00 0.47 11.24
CA LEU A 98 -1.59 -0.10 9.95
C LEU A 98 -0.06 -0.13 9.77
N VAL A 99 0.64 0.90 10.24
CA VAL A 99 2.09 1.01 10.13
C VAL A 99 2.79 -0.13 10.86
N VAL A 100 2.37 -0.40 12.09
CA VAL A 100 2.94 -1.47 12.92
C VAL A 100 2.85 -2.83 12.22
N PRO A 101 1.66 -3.34 11.83
CA PRO A 101 1.58 -4.62 11.14
C PRO A 101 2.30 -4.63 9.79
N LEU A 102 2.32 -3.52 9.04
CA LEU A 102 3.07 -3.44 7.77
C LEU A 102 4.57 -3.61 8.00
N VAL A 103 5.14 -2.91 8.97
CA VAL A 103 6.56 -3.04 9.32
C VAL A 103 6.87 -4.46 9.82
N TRP A 104 6.00 -5.05 10.62
CA TRP A 104 6.18 -6.45 11.05
C TRP A 104 6.09 -7.43 9.88
N ALA A 105 5.15 -7.25 8.96
CA ALA A 105 5.02 -8.08 7.77
C ALA A 105 6.29 -7.99 6.91
N LEU A 106 6.81 -6.77 6.68
CA LEU A 106 8.08 -6.55 5.99
C LEU A 106 9.25 -7.26 6.69
N LYS A 107 9.38 -7.12 8.02
CA LYS A 107 10.46 -7.76 8.80
C LYS A 107 10.40 -9.29 8.81
N ARG A 108 9.21 -9.88 8.62
CA ARG A 108 9.03 -11.35 8.60
C ARG A 108 9.35 -11.98 7.26
N ARG A 109 9.52 -11.19 6.20
CA ARG A 109 9.89 -11.71 4.87
C ARG A 109 11.33 -12.21 4.90
N ARG A 110 11.58 -13.34 4.25
CA ARG A 110 12.92 -13.94 4.11
C ARG A 110 13.67 -13.32 2.93
N ALA A 111 12.94 -12.96 1.89
CA ALA A 111 13.49 -12.25 0.73
C ALA A 111 13.28 -10.74 0.79
N LEU A 112 14.13 -10.02 0.05
CA LEU A 112 14.14 -8.56 0.02
C LEU A 112 12.83 -7.97 -0.53
N THR A 113 12.34 -6.92 0.12
CA THR A 113 11.32 -6.03 -0.43
C THR A 113 11.94 -4.71 -0.84
N ARG A 114 11.70 -4.28 -2.07
CA ARG A 114 12.09 -2.97 -2.59
C ARG A 114 10.85 -2.14 -2.89
N PHE A 115 10.81 -0.94 -2.31
CA PHE A 115 9.84 0.08 -2.67
C PHE A 115 10.38 0.90 -3.85
N GLU A 116 9.55 1.14 -4.85
CA GLU A 116 9.84 2.04 -5.97
C GLU A 116 8.69 3.04 -6.12
N TRP A 117 9.03 4.32 -6.21
CA TRP A 117 8.04 5.35 -6.48
C TRP A 117 7.69 5.35 -7.97
N VAL A 118 6.41 5.50 -8.28
CA VAL A 118 5.92 5.75 -9.64
C VAL A 118 5.10 7.03 -9.63
N GLU A 119 5.14 7.77 -10.71
CA GLU A 119 4.30 8.96 -10.86
C GLU A 119 2.84 8.54 -11.06
N GLY A 120 1.95 9.03 -10.20
CA GLY A 120 0.51 8.83 -10.34
C GLY A 120 -0.04 9.51 -11.59
N HIS A 121 -1.03 8.89 -12.23
CA HIS A 121 -1.67 9.37 -13.48
C HIS A 121 -0.69 9.63 -14.65
N SER A 122 0.46 8.95 -14.68
CA SER A 122 1.48 9.06 -15.74
C SER A 122 1.23 8.18 -16.97
N GLY A 123 0.11 7.43 -17.01
CA GLY A 123 -0.18 6.45 -18.06
C GLY A 123 0.51 5.10 -17.86
N ASN A 124 0.99 4.81 -16.64
CA ASN A 124 1.46 3.49 -16.28
C ASN A 124 0.26 2.56 -16.07
N ALA A 125 -0.03 1.71 -17.07
CA ALA A 125 -1.20 0.83 -17.05
C ALA A 125 -1.35 -0.04 -15.78
N LEU A 126 -0.25 -0.43 -15.13
CA LEU A 126 -0.32 -1.22 -13.90
C LEU A 126 -0.66 -0.37 -12.67
N ASN A 127 -0.16 0.86 -12.63
CA ASN A 127 -0.53 1.82 -11.59
C ASN A 127 -1.97 2.30 -11.79
N ASP A 128 -2.37 2.57 -13.03
CA ASP A 128 -3.73 2.97 -13.37
C ASP A 128 -4.74 1.87 -13.03
N GLU A 129 -4.37 0.59 -13.18
CA GLU A 129 -5.19 -0.53 -12.72
C GLU A 129 -5.26 -0.58 -11.18
N ALA A 130 -4.19 -0.27 -10.46
CA ALA A 130 -4.22 -0.16 -9.00
C ALA A 130 -5.15 0.98 -8.53
N ASP A 131 -5.08 2.16 -9.15
CA ASP A 131 -5.99 3.30 -8.91
C ASP A 131 -7.45 2.91 -9.17
N ARG A 132 -7.71 2.23 -10.29
CA ARG A 132 -9.05 1.72 -10.64
C ARG A 132 -9.57 0.77 -9.58
N LEU A 133 -8.75 -0.19 -9.13
CA LEU A 133 -9.11 -1.14 -8.07
C LEU A 133 -9.36 -0.41 -6.74
N ALA A 134 -8.60 0.64 -6.43
CA ALA A 134 -8.79 1.41 -5.20
C ALA A 134 -10.11 2.20 -5.16
N LYS A 135 -10.73 2.43 -6.33
CA LYS A 135 -12.02 3.15 -6.49
C LYS A 135 -13.24 2.22 -6.63
N GLU A 136 -13.03 0.91 -6.70
CA GLU A 136 -14.07 -0.13 -6.81
C GLU A 136 -14.86 -0.31 -5.49
#